data_AF-A0A0Q1FLN6-F1
#
_entry.id   AF-A0A0Q1FLN6-F1
#
_cell.length_a   1.000
_cell.length_b   1.000
_cell.length_c   1.000
_cell.angle_alpha   90.00
_cell.angle_beta   90.00
_cell.angle_gamma   90.00
#
_symmetry.space_group_name_H-M   'P 1'
#
loop_
_entity.id
_entity.type
_entity.pdbx_description
1 polymer ?
#
loop_
_entity_poly.entity_id
_entity_poly.type
_entity_poly.pdbx_seq_one_letter_code
_entity_poly.pdbx_strand_id
1 'polypeptide(L)'
;MKYQFEQCLKRGKIVRISIDEELIRKELRGAEEDLNSAKHSLAERDMKWAIIQGYYAQFHSIRALVFAKGYREKSHACLRYPLEALYIDEKHLPSSILDDFTFAMHTREGADYGCVYSEHDAEDVVKSAGDILDRVKAVLG
;
A
#
# COMPACT_ATOMS: atom_id res chain seq x y z
N MET A 1 -13.69 11.22 -6.13
CA MET A 1 -12.79 10.41 -5.28
C MET A 1 -13.31 10.29 -3.85
N LYS A 2 -13.61 11.41 -3.16
CA LYS A 2 -14.43 11.39 -1.92
C LYS A 2 -15.72 10.57 -2.04
N TYR A 3 -16.41 10.66 -3.19
CA TYR A 3 -17.56 9.82 -3.49
C TYR A 3 -17.23 8.31 -3.42
N GLN A 4 -16.16 7.84 -4.06
CA GLN A 4 -15.77 6.43 -3.99
C GLN A 4 -15.44 5.98 -2.56
N PHE A 5 -14.74 6.81 -1.79
CA PHE A 5 -14.47 6.52 -0.38
C PHE A 5 -15.78 6.38 0.43
N GLU A 6 -16.73 7.30 0.26
CA GLU A 6 -18.06 7.21 0.87
C GLU A 6 -18.84 5.97 0.44
N GLN A 7 -18.72 5.55 -0.83
CA GLN A 7 -19.34 4.31 -1.31
C GLN A 7 -18.70 3.07 -0.66
N CYS A 8 -17.38 3.03 -0.49
CA CYS A 8 -16.73 1.92 0.22
C CYS A 8 -17.15 1.89 1.71
N LEU A 9 -17.38 3.04 2.35
CA LEU A 9 -17.94 3.10 3.70
C LEU A 9 -19.37 2.55 3.76
N LYS A 10 -20.26 3.04 2.88
CA LYS A 10 -21.67 2.60 2.80
C LYS A 10 -21.79 1.09 2.56
N ARG A 11 -20.89 0.51 1.78
CA ARG A 11 -20.86 -0.93 1.45
C ARG A 11 -20.07 -1.77 2.46
N GLY A 12 -19.57 -1.18 3.54
CA GLY A 12 -18.78 -1.87 4.56
C GLY A 12 -17.43 -2.40 4.06
N LYS A 13 -16.91 -1.87 2.95
CA LYS A 13 -15.60 -2.21 2.39
C LYS A 13 -14.47 -1.40 3.02
N ILE A 14 -14.80 -0.25 3.61
CA ILE A 14 -14.01 0.42 4.65
C ILE A 14 -14.92 0.56 5.87
N VAL A 15 -14.38 0.45 7.08
CA VAL A 15 -15.10 0.63 8.34
C VAL A 15 -14.39 1.62 9.25
N ARG A 16 -15.13 2.23 10.17
CA ARG A 16 -14.54 3.03 11.26
C ARG A 16 -14.01 2.13 12.35
N ILE A 17 -12.89 2.50 12.94
CA ILE A 17 -12.26 1.84 14.09
C ILE A 17 -11.79 2.89 15.10
N SER A 18 -11.56 2.48 16.34
CA SER A 18 -10.79 3.30 17.28
C SER A 18 -9.33 3.30 16.84
N ILE A 19 -8.66 4.45 16.97
CA ILE A 19 -7.23 4.57 16.67
C ILE A 19 -6.45 3.79 17.73
N ASP A 20 -5.52 2.95 17.27
CA ASP A 20 -4.67 2.12 18.09
C ASP A 20 -3.23 2.24 17.56
N GLU A 21 -2.36 2.87 18.35
CA GLU A 21 -0.96 3.07 17.98
C GLU A 21 -0.17 1.77 17.85
N GLU A 22 -0.52 0.73 18.63
CA GLU A 22 0.15 -0.56 18.50
C GLU A 22 -0.18 -1.20 17.15
N LEU A 23 -1.43 -1.08 16.72
CA LEU A 23 -1.86 -1.55 15.41
C LEU A 23 -1.11 -0.80 14.29
N ILE A 24 -0.99 0.53 14.36
CA ILE A 24 -0.23 1.33 13.39
C ILE A 24 1.24 0.88 13.36
N ARG A 25 1.88 0.75 14.52
CA ARG A 25 3.29 0.29 14.63
C ARG A 25 3.46 -1.13 14.07
N LYS A 26 2.49 -2.01 14.27
CA LYS A 26 2.50 -3.37 13.72
C LYS A 26 2.47 -3.36 12.19
N GLU A 27 1.64 -2.52 11.58
CA GLU A 27 1.59 -2.36 10.13
C GLU A 27 2.91 -1.84 9.56
N LEU A 28 3.54 -0.86 10.21
CA LEU A 28 4.84 -0.34 9.77
C LEU A 28 5.95 -1.40 9.85
N ARG A 29 5.98 -2.22 10.91
CA ARG A 29 6.93 -3.34 10.99
C ARG A 29 6.70 -4.38 9.90
N GLY A 30 5.44 -4.75 9.65
CA GLY A 30 5.11 -5.66 8.54
C GLY A 30 5.56 -5.10 7.20
N ALA A 31 5.36 -3.80 6.96
CA ALA A 31 5.83 -3.15 5.75
C ALA A 31 7.35 -3.18 5.58
N GLU A 32 8.12 -3.00 6.66
CA GLU A 32 9.58 -3.12 6.65
C GLU A 32 10.05 -4.55 6.34
N GLU A 33 9.44 -5.54 6.99
CA GLU A 33 9.73 -6.96 6.79
C GLU A 33 9.44 -7.40 5.34
N ASP A 34 8.30 -6.97 4.79
CA ASP A 34 7.92 -7.25 3.41
C ASP A 34 8.86 -6.54 2.41
N LEU A 35 9.24 -5.29 2.66
CA LEU A 35 10.18 -4.57 1.79
C LEU A 35 11.55 -5.24 1.77
N ASN A 36 12.04 -5.69 2.93
CA ASN A 36 13.31 -6.42 3.00
C ASN A 36 13.24 -7.74 2.25
N SER A 37 12.13 -8.46 2.37
CA SER A 37 11.87 -9.69 1.61
C SER A 37 11.82 -9.42 0.11
N ALA A 38 11.12 -8.36 -0.31
CA ALA A 38 11.00 -7.98 -1.72
C ALA A 38 12.36 -7.65 -2.35
N LYS A 39 13.22 -6.92 -1.62
CA LYS A 39 14.61 -6.63 -2.03
C LYS A 39 15.44 -7.90 -2.19
N HIS A 40 15.27 -8.87 -1.29
CA HIS A 40 15.96 -10.16 -1.38
C HIS A 40 15.51 -10.96 -2.60
N SER A 41 14.21 -11.10 -2.81
CA SER A 41 13.65 -11.78 -4.00
C SER A 41 14.12 -11.14 -5.30
N LEU A 42 14.19 -9.80 -5.35
CA LEU A 42 14.70 -9.08 -6.52
C LEU A 42 16.19 -9.40 -6.77
N ALA A 43 17.02 -9.44 -5.72
CA ALA A 43 18.42 -9.80 -5.83
C ALA A 43 18.65 -11.25 -6.30
N GLU A 44 17.73 -12.15 -5.94
CA GLU A 44 17.71 -13.55 -6.41
C GLU A 44 17.05 -13.72 -7.79
N ARG A 45 16.59 -12.61 -8.40
CA ARG A 45 15.88 -12.56 -9.68
C ARG A 45 14.53 -13.28 -9.67
N ASP A 46 13.92 -13.43 -8.49
CA ASP A 46 12.54 -13.90 -8.32
C ASP A 46 11.55 -12.73 -8.45
N MET A 47 11.29 -12.34 -9.70
CA MET A 47 10.47 -11.17 -10.03
C MET A 47 9.04 -11.29 -9.51
N LYS A 48 8.48 -12.51 -9.56
CA LYS A 48 7.13 -12.76 -9.06
C LYS A 48 7.04 -12.44 -7.57
N TRP A 49 7.94 -13.00 -6.76
CA TRP A 49 7.92 -12.76 -5.33
C TRP A 49 8.32 -11.35 -4.95
N ALA A 50 9.26 -10.73 -5.67
CA ALA A 50 9.62 -9.33 -5.50
C ALA A 50 8.40 -8.40 -5.67
N ILE A 51 7.58 -8.61 -6.71
CA ILE A 51 6.36 -7.85 -6.94
C ILE A 51 5.33 -8.07 -5.83
N ILE A 52 5.08 -9.33 -5.46
CA ILE A 52 4.07 -9.66 -4.44
C ILE A 52 4.44 -9.02 -3.10
N GLN A 53 5.68 -9.21 -2.65
CA GLN A 53 6.17 -8.68 -1.38
C GLN A 53 6.25 -7.16 -1.41
N GLY A 54 6.71 -6.55 -2.52
CA GLY A 54 6.76 -5.10 -2.66
C GLY A 54 5.37 -4.46 -2.61
N TYR A 55 4.37 -5.08 -3.24
CA TYR A 55 2.97 -4.65 -3.09
C TYR A 55 2.49 -4.73 -1.63
N TYR A 56 2.80 -5.82 -0.91
CA TYR A 56 2.38 -5.95 0.49
C TYR A 56 3.07 -4.93 1.39
N ALA A 57 4.35 -4.62 1.15
CA ALA A 57 5.03 -3.53 1.83
C ALA A 57 4.30 -2.18 1.66
N GLN A 58 3.89 -1.85 0.43
CA GLN A 58 3.10 -0.64 0.15
C GLN A 58 1.72 -0.69 0.82
N PHE A 59 1.05 -1.84 0.73
CA PHE A 59 -0.27 -2.06 1.31
C PHE A 59 -0.26 -1.84 2.83
N HIS A 60 0.69 -2.45 3.53
CA HIS A 60 0.87 -2.28 4.98
C HIS A 60 1.22 -0.83 5.35
N SER A 61 2.07 -0.17 4.56
CA SER A 61 2.41 1.26 4.76
C SER A 61 1.16 2.15 4.66
N ILE A 62 0.38 2.01 3.59
CA ILE A 62 -0.83 2.81 3.37
C ILE A 62 -1.90 2.45 4.40
N ARG A 63 -1.99 1.18 4.80
CA ARG A 63 -2.92 0.74 5.83
C ARG A 63 -2.64 1.40 7.17
N ALA A 64 -1.36 1.57 7.54
CA ALA A 64 -0.97 2.31 8.74
C ALA A 64 -1.52 3.75 8.73
N LEU A 65 -1.42 4.47 7.60
CA LEU A 65 -2.00 5.80 7.44
C LEU A 65 -3.53 5.80 7.62
N VAL A 66 -4.21 4.84 7.00
CA VAL A 66 -5.68 4.75 7.08
C VAL A 66 -6.12 4.44 8.52
N PHE A 67 -5.38 3.61 9.23
CA PHE A 67 -5.60 3.33 10.66
C PHE A 67 -5.41 4.59 11.52
N ALA A 68 -4.40 5.41 11.23
CA ALA A 68 -4.15 6.67 11.94
C ALA A 68 -5.28 7.71 11.76
N LYS A 69 -6.11 7.58 10.71
CA LYS A 69 -7.33 8.40 10.52
C LYS A 69 -8.60 7.73 11.06
N GLY A 70 -8.49 6.59 11.75
CA GLY A 70 -9.62 5.90 12.38
C GLY A 70 -10.46 5.05 11.41
N TYR A 71 -9.86 4.58 10.32
CA TYR A 71 -10.52 3.72 9.34
C TYR A 71 -9.76 2.41 9.15
N ARG A 72 -10.45 1.38 8.66
CA ARG A 72 -9.85 0.08 8.30
C ARG A 72 -10.48 -0.47 7.04
N GLU A 73 -9.66 -0.95 6.12
CA GLU A 73 -10.10 -1.63 4.92
C GLU A 73 -10.58 -3.05 5.20
N LYS A 74 -11.57 -3.49 4.42
CA LYS A 74 -12.02 -4.88 4.30
C LYS A 74 -11.93 -5.36 2.84
N SER A 75 -11.26 -4.59 1.99
CA SER A 75 -11.09 -4.83 0.56
C SER A 75 -9.82 -4.14 0.09
N HIS A 76 -8.91 -4.91 -0.52
CA HIS A 76 -7.65 -4.39 -1.05
C HIS A 76 -7.89 -3.26 -2.06
N ALA A 77 -8.81 -3.47 -2.99
CA ALA A 77 -9.14 -2.49 -4.02
C ALA A 77 -9.72 -1.18 -3.45
N CYS A 78 -10.36 -1.21 -2.27
CA CYS A 78 -10.90 -0.01 -1.66
C CYS A 78 -9.84 0.80 -0.89
N LEU A 79 -8.65 0.25 -0.57
CA LEU A 79 -7.66 0.94 0.27
C LEU A 79 -7.11 2.23 -0.36
N ARG A 80 -7.07 2.30 -1.70
CA ARG A 80 -6.62 3.49 -2.43
C ARG A 80 -7.52 4.72 -2.26
N TYR A 81 -8.81 4.52 -1.99
CA TYR A 81 -9.77 5.62 -1.86
C TYR A 81 -9.65 6.43 -0.56
N PRO A 82 -9.50 5.83 0.64
CA PRO A 82 -9.15 6.59 1.84
C PRO A 82 -7.74 7.19 1.76
N LEU A 83 -6.76 6.51 1.14
CA LEU A 83 -5.45 7.11 0.88
C LEU A 83 -5.60 8.45 0.13
N GLU A 84 -6.32 8.42 -0.98
CA GLU A 84 -6.52 9.61 -1.80
C GLU A 84 -7.31 10.69 -1.05
N ALA A 85 -8.48 10.34 -0.50
CA ALA A 85 -9.36 11.31 0.14
C ALA A 85 -8.80 11.92 1.43
N LEU A 86 -7.97 11.19 2.19
CA LEU A 86 -7.50 11.61 3.52
C LEU A 86 -6.06 12.12 3.53
N TYR A 87 -5.28 11.88 2.46
CA TYR A 87 -3.87 12.27 2.43
C TYR A 87 -3.46 13.00 1.13
N ILE A 88 -4.02 12.65 -0.02
CA ILE A 88 -3.64 13.29 -1.29
C ILE A 88 -4.48 14.53 -1.56
N ASP A 89 -5.80 14.41 -1.42
CA ASP A 89 -6.73 15.53 -1.52
C ASP A 89 -6.43 16.59 -0.44
N GLU A 90 -6.04 16.15 0.76
CA GLU A 90 -5.61 16.99 1.89
C GLU A 90 -4.16 17.51 1.76
N LYS A 91 -3.45 17.18 0.66
CA LYS A 91 -2.07 17.64 0.36
C LYS A 91 -0.99 17.20 1.35
N HIS A 92 -1.23 16.14 2.11
CA HIS A 92 -0.22 15.49 2.95
C HIS A 92 0.76 14.62 2.14
N LEU A 93 0.30 14.06 1.01
CA LEU A 93 1.12 13.24 0.11
C LEU A 93 0.92 13.68 -1.35
N PRO A 94 1.94 13.51 -2.22
CA PRO A 94 1.79 13.76 -3.65
C PRO A 94 0.93 12.68 -4.31
N SER A 95 0.28 13.02 -5.43
CA SER A 95 -0.58 12.09 -6.18
C SER A 95 0.18 10.88 -6.72
N SER A 96 1.49 10.99 -6.97
CA SER A 96 2.33 9.88 -7.43
C SER A 96 2.26 8.65 -6.52
N ILE A 97 2.02 8.83 -5.21
CA ILE A 97 1.87 7.71 -4.27
C ILE A 97 0.65 6.84 -4.60
N LEU A 98 -0.43 7.46 -5.06
CA LEU A 98 -1.61 6.71 -5.51
C LEU A 98 -1.34 5.99 -6.83
N ASP A 99 -0.61 6.63 -7.74
CA ASP A 99 -0.24 6.06 -9.03
C ASP A 99 0.65 4.81 -8.82
N ASP A 100 1.70 4.94 -8.01
CA ASP A 100 2.61 3.86 -7.63
C ASP A 100 1.88 2.70 -6.96
N PHE A 101 1.01 3.00 -5.98
CA PHE A 101 0.24 1.96 -5.29
C PHE A 101 -0.77 1.26 -6.21
N THR A 102 -1.39 2.00 -7.12
CA THR A 102 -2.33 1.44 -8.10
C THR A 102 -1.60 0.56 -9.09
N PHE A 103 -0.42 0.99 -9.57
CA PHE A 103 0.47 0.18 -10.39
C PHE A 103 0.84 -1.12 -9.68
N ALA A 104 1.39 -1.06 -8.46
CA ALA A 104 1.77 -2.24 -7.70
C ALA A 104 0.60 -3.21 -7.46
N MET A 105 -0.61 -2.68 -7.22
CA MET A 105 -1.82 -3.50 -7.08
C MET A 105 -2.14 -4.30 -8.35
N HIS A 106 -2.08 -3.66 -9.51
CA HIS A 106 -2.33 -4.32 -10.80
C HIS A 106 -1.22 -5.30 -11.17
N THR A 107 0.05 -4.90 -11.00
CA THR A 107 1.21 -5.76 -11.26
C THR A 107 1.18 -7.00 -10.38
N ARG A 108 0.81 -6.87 -9.10
CA ARG A 108 0.64 -8.00 -8.18
C ARG A 108 -0.48 -8.94 -8.63
N GLU A 109 -1.61 -8.43 -9.09
CA GLU A 109 -2.70 -9.25 -9.64
C GLU A 109 -2.23 -10.07 -10.86
N GLY A 110 -1.48 -9.44 -11.78
CA GLY A 110 -0.86 -10.09 -12.92
C GLY A 110 0.14 -11.18 -12.52
N ALA A 111 0.99 -10.90 -11.53
CA ALA A 111 1.99 -11.83 -11.04
C ALA A 111 1.37 -13.04 -10.31
N ASP A 112 0.37 -12.80 -9.44
CA ASP A 112 -0.31 -13.83 -8.65
C ASP A 112 -1.11 -14.80 -9.52
N TYR A 113 -1.98 -14.26 -10.37
CA TYR A 113 -3.01 -15.04 -11.06
C TYR A 113 -2.73 -15.25 -12.55
N GLY A 114 -2.03 -14.31 -13.18
CA GLY A 114 -1.74 -14.34 -14.61
C GLY A 114 -0.38 -14.91 -14.98
N CYS A 115 0.54 -15.07 -14.01
CA CYS A 115 1.96 -15.29 -14.27
C CYS A 115 2.56 -14.24 -15.23
N VAL A 116 2.06 -13.00 -15.16
CA VAL A 116 2.52 -11.86 -15.97
C VAL A 116 3.36 -10.95 -15.08
N TYR A 117 4.66 -10.88 -15.35
CA TYR A 117 5.61 -10.02 -14.65
C TYR A 117 6.88 -9.83 -15.48
N SER A 118 7.60 -8.74 -15.21
CA SER A 118 8.92 -8.46 -15.79
C SER A 118 9.91 -8.02 -14.71
N GLU A 119 11.20 -8.06 -15.05
CA GLU A 119 12.28 -7.52 -14.20
C GLU A 119 12.07 -6.03 -13.94
N HIS A 120 11.70 -5.28 -14.98
CA HIS A 120 11.41 -3.85 -14.87
C HIS A 120 10.23 -3.56 -13.90
N ASP A 121 9.13 -4.30 -14.02
CA ASP A 121 7.99 -4.12 -13.12
C ASP A 121 8.35 -4.44 -11.67
N ALA A 122 9.18 -5.46 -11.46
CA ALA A 122 9.65 -5.83 -10.13
C ALA A 122 10.55 -4.75 -9.51
N GLU A 123 11.48 -4.19 -10.28
CA GLU A 123 12.32 -3.06 -9.85
C GLU A 123 11.47 -1.84 -9.46
N ASP A 124 10.49 -1.47 -10.29
CA ASP A 124 9.62 -0.32 -10.05
C ASP A 124 8.74 -0.52 -8.81
N VAL A 125 8.16 -1.71 -8.62
CA VAL A 125 7.36 -2.03 -7.42
C VAL A 125 8.21 -2.01 -6.15
N VAL A 126 9.41 -2.60 -6.16
CA VAL A 126 10.30 -2.63 -4.98
C VAL A 126 10.82 -1.22 -4.65
N LYS A 127 11.16 -0.43 -5.66
CA LYS A 127 11.60 0.95 -5.48
C LYS A 127 10.49 1.82 -4.88
N SER A 128 9.31 1.81 -5.49
CA SER A 128 8.15 2.57 -4.99
C SER A 128 7.71 2.09 -3.59
N ALA A 129 7.90 0.81 -3.25
CA ALA A 129 7.65 0.31 -1.91
C ALA A 129 8.54 0.97 -0.85
N GLY A 130 9.82 1.20 -1.16
CA GLY A 130 10.72 1.97 -0.29
C GLY A 130 10.28 3.42 -0.15
N ASP A 131 10.04 4.10 -1.28
CA ASP A 131 9.66 5.52 -1.30
C ASP A 131 8.34 5.78 -0.54
N ILE A 132 7.35 4.88 -0.68
CA ILE A 132 6.07 4.97 0.02
C ILE A 132 6.26 4.76 1.53
N LEU A 133 7.01 3.74 1.94
CA LEU A 133 7.25 3.45 3.36
C LEU A 133 7.92 4.63 4.07
N ASP A 134 8.94 5.23 3.45
CA ASP A 134 9.66 6.36 4.02
C ASP A 134 8.77 7.60 4.17
N ARG A 135 7.94 7.89 3.16
CA ARG A 135 6.97 9.00 3.23
C ARG A 135 5.88 8.76 4.27
N VAL A 136 5.38 7.54 4.36
CA VAL A 136 4.38 7.15 5.37
C VAL A 136 4.93 7.35 6.77
N LYS A 137 6.16 6.91 7.03
CA LYS A 137 6.83 7.14 8.32
C LYS A 137 6.95 8.63 8.62
N ALA A 138 7.40 9.42 7.66
CA ALA A 138 7.53 10.88 7.83
C ALA A 138 6.19 11.57 8.15
N VAL A 139 5.07 11.07 7.63
CA VAL A 139 3.72 11.59 7.94
C VAL A 139 3.25 11.17 9.34
N LEU A 140 3.62 9.98 9.80
CA LEU A 140 3.16 9.43 11.09
C LEU A 140 4.01 9.86 12.29
N GLY A 141 5.21 10.40 12.08
CA GLY A 141 6.12 10.86 13.13
C GLY A 141 7.08 9.77 13.58
#